data_AF-A0A7J5BNV3-F1
#
_entry.id   AF-A0A7J5BNV3-F1
#
_cell.length_a   1.000
_cell.length_b   1.000
_cell.length_c   1.000
_cell.angle_alpha   90.00
_cell.angle_beta   90.00
_cell.angle_gamma   90.00
#
_symmetry.space_group_name_H-M   'P 1'
#
loop_
_entity.id
_entity.type
_entity.pdbx_description
1 polymer ?
#
loop_
_entity_poly.entity_id
_entity_poly.type
_entity_poly.pdbx_seq_one_letter_code
_entity_poly.pdbx_strand_id
1 'polypeptide(L)'
;MKDFAIEQLAKHADTTRFESLGDGVYRALPGQEHRVALSFTSEEGEGQYPLEDLLDEYLIHVTEDVTDFPTESDAGKRFVIEFGGDLDGVRKAAALVGKRARNEPIIEDGQEYIRFVIDE
;
A
#
# COMPACT_ATOMS: atom_id res chain seq x y z
N MET A 1 -0.76 -9.23 -4.16
CA MET A 1 -1.50 -8.50 -3.12
C MET A 1 -2.88 -8.16 -3.66
N LYS A 2 -3.93 -8.48 -2.91
CA LYS A 2 -5.32 -8.28 -3.36
C LYS A 2 -6.26 -7.92 -2.20
N ASP A 3 -7.55 -7.77 -2.50
CA ASP A 3 -8.59 -7.48 -1.51
C ASP A 3 -8.28 -6.22 -0.69
N PHE A 4 -7.73 -5.21 -1.36
CA PHE A 4 -7.40 -3.92 -0.77
C PHE A 4 -8.65 -3.27 -0.19
N ALA A 5 -8.57 -2.81 1.07
CA ALA A 5 -9.61 -2.04 1.72
C ALA A 5 -9.00 -0.87 2.50
N ILE A 6 -9.74 0.25 2.57
CA ILE A 6 -9.39 1.37 3.43
C ILE A 6 -9.62 0.97 4.88
N GLU A 7 -8.63 1.21 5.72
CA GLU A 7 -8.72 1.03 7.17
C GLU A 7 -8.75 2.37 7.88
N GLN A 8 -9.58 2.48 8.92
CA GLN A 8 -9.56 3.62 9.83
C GLN A 8 -8.77 3.26 11.08
N LEU A 9 -7.61 3.87 11.26
CA LEU A 9 -6.82 3.69 12.47
C LEU A 9 -7.33 4.61 13.58
N ALA A 10 -7.35 4.14 14.81
CA ALA A 10 -7.87 4.92 15.95
C ALA A 10 -7.20 6.29 16.10
N LYS A 11 -5.91 6.39 15.73
CA LYS A 11 -5.15 7.65 15.77
C LYS A 11 -5.69 8.72 14.81
N HIS A 12 -6.35 8.34 13.71
CA HIS A 12 -6.92 9.27 12.74
C HIS A 12 -8.12 10.07 13.30
N ALA A 13 -8.68 9.65 14.43
CA ALA A 13 -9.72 10.41 15.14
C ALA A 13 -9.16 11.65 15.88
N ASP A 14 -7.85 11.75 16.08
CA ASP A 14 -7.23 12.90 16.74
C ASP A 14 -7.12 14.09 15.76
N THR A 15 -8.10 14.99 15.82
CA THR A 15 -8.19 16.16 14.94
C THR A 15 -7.10 17.21 15.19
N THR A 16 -6.29 17.06 16.25
CA THR A 16 -5.12 17.92 16.47
C THR A 16 -3.91 17.44 15.69
N ARG A 17 -3.94 16.18 15.23
CA ARG A 17 -2.84 15.50 14.53
C ARG A 17 -3.21 15.12 13.10
N PHE A 18 -4.49 15.01 12.78
CA PHE A 18 -4.96 14.59 11.46
C PHE A 18 -6.15 15.44 10.99
N GLU A 19 -6.11 15.83 9.73
CA GLU A 19 -7.21 16.45 9.00
C GLU A 19 -7.70 15.46 7.94
N SER A 20 -8.98 15.04 7.99
CA SER A 20 -9.53 14.15 6.97
C SER A 20 -9.74 14.90 5.64
N LEU A 21 -9.28 14.30 4.55
CA LEU A 21 -9.48 14.80 3.18
C LEU A 21 -10.53 14.01 2.39
N GLY A 22 -11.21 13.06 3.05
CA GLY A 22 -12.14 12.12 2.41
C GLY A 22 -11.47 10.81 1.97
N ASP A 23 -12.28 9.80 1.66
CA ASP A 23 -11.86 8.50 1.09
C ASP A 23 -10.77 7.76 1.88
N GLY A 24 -10.74 7.94 3.20
CA GLY A 24 -9.72 7.35 4.07
C GLY A 24 -8.34 8.02 4.02
N VAL A 25 -8.22 9.13 3.28
CA VAL A 25 -7.00 9.92 3.20
C VAL A 25 -7.02 11.02 4.27
N TYR A 26 -5.89 11.19 4.94
CA TYR A 26 -5.68 12.19 5.98
C TYR A 26 -4.45 13.02 5.68
N ARG A 27 -4.44 14.29 6.08
CA ARG A 27 -3.23 15.10 6.21
C ARG A 27 -2.72 15.02 7.64
N ALA A 28 -1.44 14.73 7.83
CA ALA A 28 -0.81 14.74 9.14
C ALA A 28 -0.36 16.15 9.53
N LEU A 29 -0.79 16.64 10.70
CA LEU A 29 -0.53 17.98 11.21
C LEU A 29 0.63 18.01 12.23
N PRO A 30 1.41 19.10 12.32
CA PRO A 30 1.34 20.32 11.50
C PRO A 30 2.03 20.20 10.13
N GLY A 31 2.36 18.98 9.70
CA GLY A 31 3.03 18.70 8.43
C GLY A 31 2.15 18.88 7.19
N GLN A 32 2.73 18.55 6.04
CA GLN A 32 2.04 18.51 4.75
C GLN A 32 1.95 17.11 4.16
N GLU A 33 2.38 16.11 4.92
CA GLU A 33 2.35 14.73 4.48
C GLU A 33 0.93 14.18 4.58
N HIS A 34 0.59 13.31 3.62
CA HIS A 34 -0.69 12.65 3.56
C HIS A 34 -0.53 11.20 3.97
N ARG A 35 -1.60 10.61 4.52
CA ARG A 35 -1.63 9.26 5.06
C ARG A 35 -2.86 8.52 4.56
N VAL A 36 -2.71 7.24 4.28
CA VAL A 36 -3.82 6.29 4.08
C VAL A 36 -3.43 4.96 4.71
N ALA A 37 -4.35 4.34 5.43
CA ALA A 37 -4.17 2.97 5.88
C ALA A 37 -4.94 2.02 4.98
N LEU A 38 -4.26 1.01 4.47
CA LEU A 38 -4.88 -0.05 3.68
C LEU A 38 -4.64 -1.39 4.33
N SER A 39 -5.62 -2.27 4.17
CA SER A 39 -5.43 -3.68 4.38
C SER A 39 -5.47 -4.45 3.08
N PHE A 40 -4.69 -5.52 2.95
CA PHE A 40 -4.60 -6.35 1.75
C PHE A 40 -4.24 -7.79 2.11
N THR A 41 -4.58 -8.73 1.24
CA THR A 41 -4.21 -10.14 1.35
C THR A 41 -2.94 -10.40 0.54
N SER A 42 -1.91 -10.97 1.16
CA SER A 42 -0.68 -11.42 0.47
C SER A 42 -0.97 -12.67 -0.37
N GLU A 43 -0.31 -12.83 -1.52
CA GLU A 43 -0.45 -14.01 -2.37
C GLU A 43 0.82 -14.87 -2.41
N GLU A 44 0.67 -16.10 -2.88
CA GLU A 44 1.74 -17.10 -2.86
C GLU A 44 2.93 -16.66 -3.72
N GLY A 45 4.14 -16.79 -3.16
CA GLY A 45 5.39 -16.46 -3.84
C GLY A 45 5.69 -14.97 -3.99
N GLU A 46 4.86 -14.08 -3.43
CA GLU A 46 5.07 -12.64 -3.53
C GLU A 46 6.11 -12.10 -2.53
N GLY A 47 6.06 -12.60 -1.28
CA GLY A 47 6.86 -12.03 -0.21
C GLY A 47 6.60 -10.52 -0.05
N GLN A 48 7.67 -9.71 -0.03
CA GLN A 48 7.59 -8.25 0.07
C GLN A 48 7.70 -7.52 -1.27
N TYR A 49 8.06 -8.20 -2.36
CA TYR A 49 8.39 -7.53 -3.61
C TYR A 49 7.27 -6.67 -4.18
N PRO A 50 5.99 -7.11 -4.20
CA PRO A 50 4.93 -6.24 -4.71
C PRO A 50 4.67 -5.03 -3.82
N LEU A 51 4.97 -5.12 -2.53
CA LEU A 51 4.87 -4.00 -1.61
C LEU A 51 6.00 -3.00 -1.88
N GLU A 52 7.24 -3.46 -2.00
CA GLU A 52 8.39 -2.60 -2.32
C GLU A 52 8.19 -1.85 -3.64
N ASP A 53 7.81 -2.56 -4.72
CA ASP A 53 7.56 -1.93 -6.02
C ASP A 53 6.39 -0.93 -5.99
N LEU A 54 5.34 -1.21 -5.19
CA LEU A 54 4.23 -0.28 -5.00
C LEU A 54 4.67 1.00 -4.29
N LEU A 55 5.53 0.90 -3.27
CA LEU A 55 6.07 2.05 -2.57
C LEU A 55 6.87 2.94 -3.52
N ASP A 56 7.72 2.33 -4.35
CA ASP A 56 8.57 3.02 -5.33
C ASP A 56 7.73 3.65 -6.46
N GLU A 57 6.79 2.91 -7.07
CA GLU A 57 5.94 3.39 -8.16
C GLU A 57 5.06 4.57 -7.72
N TYR A 58 4.58 4.56 -6.47
CA TYR A 58 3.72 5.62 -5.95
C TYR A 58 4.47 6.70 -5.16
N LEU A 59 5.79 6.58 -5.00
CA LEU A 59 6.63 7.51 -4.22
C LEU A 59 6.10 7.70 -2.78
N ILE A 60 5.66 6.61 -2.17
CA ILE A 60 5.15 6.56 -0.79
C ILE A 60 6.04 5.66 0.08
N HIS A 61 5.90 5.76 1.39
CA HIS A 61 6.64 4.95 2.34
C HIS A 61 5.71 4.40 3.43
N VAL A 62 6.13 3.32 4.09
CA VAL A 62 5.41 2.82 5.27
C VAL A 62 5.67 3.72 6.45
N THR A 63 4.60 4.15 7.10
CA THR A 63 4.66 4.97 8.28
C THR A 63 4.26 4.24 9.54
N GLU A 64 3.46 3.19 9.40
CA GLU A 64 3.12 2.25 10.47
C GLU A 64 2.75 0.89 9.88
N ASP A 65 3.38 -0.17 10.39
CA ASP A 65 3.11 -1.57 10.12
C ASP A 65 2.23 -2.15 11.24
N VAL A 66 0.91 -2.12 11.06
CA VAL A 66 -0.04 -2.47 12.13
C VAL A 66 -0.06 -3.99 12.39
N THR A 67 0.29 -4.80 11.39
CA THR A 67 0.28 -6.28 11.47
C THR A 67 1.55 -6.90 10.89
N ASP A 68 2.71 -6.24 11.05
CA ASP A 68 4.00 -6.60 10.43
C ASP A 68 4.01 -6.55 8.88
N PHE A 69 5.18 -6.82 8.29
CA PHE A 69 5.36 -6.94 6.84
C PHE A 69 5.14 -8.37 6.34
N PRO A 70 4.62 -8.56 5.11
CA PRO A 70 4.44 -9.90 4.54
C PRO A 70 5.78 -10.62 4.34
N THR A 71 5.79 -11.95 4.49
CA THR A 71 6.89 -12.83 4.05
C THR A 71 6.37 -13.85 3.03
N GLU A 72 7.27 -14.56 2.35
CA GLU A 72 6.86 -15.62 1.39
C GLU A 72 5.97 -16.69 2.04
N SER A 73 6.13 -16.93 3.34
CA SER A 73 5.35 -17.91 4.11
C SER A 73 3.95 -17.42 4.51
N ASP A 74 3.61 -16.17 4.23
CA ASP A 74 2.37 -15.53 4.66
C ASP A 74 1.28 -15.45 3.58
N ALA A 75 1.40 -16.26 2.54
CA ALA A 75 0.39 -16.38 1.51
C ALA A 75 -1.02 -16.57 2.11
N GLY A 76 -1.96 -15.75 1.68
CA GLY A 76 -3.35 -15.74 2.16
C GLY A 76 -3.59 -15.00 3.48
N LYS A 77 -2.56 -14.48 4.15
CA LYS A 77 -2.73 -13.62 5.33
C LYS A 77 -3.08 -12.20 4.94
N ARG A 78 -3.87 -11.54 5.80
CA ARG A 78 -4.23 -10.14 5.66
C ARG A 78 -3.28 -9.26 6.46
N PHE A 79 -2.81 -8.21 5.83
CA PHE A 79 -1.92 -7.20 6.40
C PHE A 79 -2.61 -5.86 6.46
N VAL A 80 -2.25 -5.01 7.42
CA VAL A 80 -2.69 -3.63 7.57
C VAL A 80 -1.45 -2.74 7.66
N ILE A 81 -1.32 -1.80 6.73
CA ILE A 81 -0.18 -0.90 6.62
C ILE A 81 -0.70 0.53 6.43
N GLU A 82 -0.12 1.47 7.17
CA GLU A 82 -0.26 2.89 6.88
C GLU A 82 0.85 3.36 5.95
N PHE A 83 0.45 3.98 4.85
CA PHE A 83 1.31 4.61 3.89
C PHE A 83 1.32 6.13 4.11
N GLY A 84 2.49 6.74 3.94
CA GLY A 84 2.68 8.18 3.91
C GLY A 84 3.40 8.66 2.67
N GLY A 85 3.14 9.91 2.28
CA GLY A 85 3.80 10.54 1.15
C GLY A 85 3.10 11.83 0.73
N ASP A 86 3.31 12.22 -0.53
CA ASP A 86 2.54 13.31 -1.13
C ASP A 86 1.08 12.89 -1.37
N LEU A 87 0.23 13.89 -1.67
CA LEU A 87 -1.20 13.64 -1.83
C LEU A 87 -1.50 12.73 -3.04
N ASP A 88 -0.72 12.84 -4.11
CA ASP A 88 -0.97 12.12 -5.35
C ASP A 88 -0.63 10.64 -5.19
N GLY A 89 0.53 10.31 -4.62
CA GLY A 89 0.94 8.95 -4.28
C GLY A 89 -0.02 8.28 -3.30
N VAL A 90 -0.40 8.99 -2.24
CA VAL A 90 -1.36 8.48 -1.24
C VAL A 90 -2.74 8.24 -1.85
N ARG A 91 -3.20 9.09 -2.77
CA ARG A 91 -4.47 8.85 -3.50
C ARG A 91 -4.38 7.68 -4.47
N LYS A 92 -3.25 7.49 -5.15
CA LYS A 92 -3.02 6.30 -5.98
C LYS A 92 -3.08 5.02 -5.14
N ALA A 93 -2.50 5.02 -3.94
CA ALA A 93 -2.63 3.91 -3.01
C ALA A 93 -4.08 3.68 -2.59
N ALA A 94 -4.81 4.73 -2.19
CA ALA A 94 -6.23 4.62 -1.86
C ALA A 94 -7.08 4.03 -3.00
N ALA A 95 -6.73 4.35 -4.26
CA ALA A 95 -7.39 3.82 -5.45
C ALA A 95 -7.09 2.35 -5.76
N LEU A 96 -6.25 1.67 -4.97
CA LEU A 96 -6.05 0.22 -5.07
C LEU A 96 -7.24 -0.60 -4.57
N VAL A 97 -8.19 0.02 -3.86
CA VAL A 97 -9.41 -0.66 -3.44
C VAL A 97 -10.11 -1.28 -4.65
N GLY A 98 -10.37 -2.58 -4.57
CA GLY A 98 -10.95 -3.36 -5.66
C GLY A 98 -9.96 -3.85 -6.72
N LYS A 99 -8.69 -3.44 -6.65
CA LYS A 99 -7.61 -3.84 -7.57
C LYS A 99 -6.77 -4.98 -7.01
N ARG A 100 -5.87 -5.50 -7.84
CA ARG A 100 -4.84 -6.48 -7.45
C ARG A 100 -3.48 -5.98 -7.91
N ALA A 101 -2.48 -6.00 -7.03
CA ALA A 101 -1.11 -5.58 -7.32
C ALA A 101 -0.18 -6.78 -7.16
N ARG A 102 0.60 -7.12 -8.18
CA ARG A 102 1.45 -8.33 -8.19
C ARG A 102 2.72 -8.11 -9.01
N ASN A 103 3.71 -8.92 -8.72
CA ASN A 103 4.85 -9.09 -9.60
C ASN A 103 4.64 -10.25 -10.55
N GLU A 104 5.08 -10.10 -11.80
CA GLU A 104 5.07 -11.17 -12.78
C GLU A 104 6.42 -11.29 -13.51
N PRO A 105 6.87 -12.51 -13.82
CA PRO A 105 8.03 -12.70 -14.66
C PRO A 105 7.70 -12.35 -16.11
N ILE A 106 8.57 -11.58 -16.74
CA ILE A 106 8.54 -11.27 -18.16
C ILE A 106 9.85 -11.68 -18.81
N ILE A 107 9.83 -12.02 -20.10
CA ILE A 107 11.05 -12.29 -20.87
C ILE A 107 11.21 -11.18 -21.90
N GLU A 108 12.32 -10.45 -21.80
CA GLU A 108 12.72 -9.42 -22.77
C GLU A 108 14.15 -9.75 -23.25
N ASP A 109 14.36 -9.80 -24.56
CA ASP A 109 15.64 -10.16 -25.20
C ASP A 109 16.29 -11.48 -24.70
N GLY A 110 15.46 -12.43 -24.27
CA GLY A 110 15.90 -13.73 -23.76
C GLY A 110 16.39 -13.71 -22.30
N GLN A 111 16.23 -12.58 -21.61
CA GLN A 111 16.50 -12.42 -20.18
C GLN A 111 15.17 -12.31 -19.40
N GLU A 112 15.11 -12.93 -18.23
CA GLU A 112 13.96 -12.86 -17.33
C GLU A 112 14.05 -11.59 -16.46
N TYR A 113 12.95 -10.85 -16.38
CA TYR A 113 12.78 -9.68 -15.53
C TYR A 113 11.51 -9.83 -14.71
N ILE A 114 11.41 -9.07 -13.63
CA ILE A 114 10.18 -8.94 -12.85
C ILE A 114 9.52 -7.61 -13.21
N ARG A 115 8.22 -7.66 -13.50
CA ARG A 115 7.39 -6.48 -13.74
C ARG A 115 6.34 -6.37 -12.64
N PHE A 116 6.20 -5.17 -12.08
CA PHE A 116 5.07 -4.83 -11.21
C PHE A 116 3.84 -4.49 -12.06
N VAL A 117 2.69 -5.09 -11.72
CA VAL A 117 1.44 -4.97 -12.45
C VAL A 117 0.30 -4.73 -11.48
N ILE A 118 -0.60 -3.82 -11.85
CA ILE A 118 -1.87 -3.58 -11.17
C ILE A 118 -3.01 -3.95 -12.11
N ASP A 119 -3.76 -4.99 -11.75
CA ASP A 119 -4.94 -5.46 -12.47
C ASP A 119 -6.21 -4.74 -11.96
N GLU A 120 -7.15 -4.44 -12.87
CA GLU A 120 -8.49 -3.87 -12.57
C GLU A 120 -9.47 -4.89 -11.99
#